data_AF-A0A973MXT5-F1
#
_entry.id   AF-A0A973MXT5-F1
#
_cell.length_a   1.000
_cell.length_b   1.000
_cell.length_c   1.000
_cell.angle_alpha   90.00
_cell.angle_beta   90.00
_cell.angle_gamma   90.00
#
_symmetry.space_group_name_H-M   'P 1'
#
loop_
_entity.id
_entity.type
_entity.pdbx_description
1 polymer ?
#
loop_
_entity_poly.entity_id
_entity_poly.type
_entity_poly.pdbx_seq_one_letter_code
_entity_poly.pdbx_strand_id
1 'polypeptide(L)'
;MPSSPSRSDVAIEQVADDHIAAVRAFNRFYTRKLGVLDQHLGKSPFSLSEARVLYELAHRDELAAKEIGNELGLDPGYLSRIVQSFDEKGLITRRPLPADRRQYQLSLTAKGRQTFAKLNLSSQNEVAAMLAQLSVSDATRLTQAMAAIEAVLDQGQSQPAAFMLRSHRIGDMGWVISRQGAAYAADYGWDISYEALVAEICAQFIKTYDAAREHCWIAEVGGEPVGS
;
A
#
# COMPACT_ATOMS: atom_id res chain seq x y z
N MET A 1 -17.33 -21.91 -35.69
CA MET A 1 -18.03 -20.64 -35.37
C MET A 1 -17.52 -20.17 -34.02
N PRO A 2 -17.02 -18.94 -33.88
CA PRO A 2 -16.68 -18.43 -32.56
C PRO A 2 -17.99 -18.19 -31.79
N SER A 3 -18.12 -18.86 -30.65
CA SER A 3 -19.18 -18.65 -29.68
C SER A 3 -19.19 -17.19 -29.23
N SER A 4 -20.31 -16.49 -29.45
CA SER A 4 -20.49 -15.10 -28.99
C SER A 4 -20.41 -15.04 -27.47
N PRO A 5 -19.66 -14.10 -26.88
CA PRO A 5 -19.50 -14.00 -25.43
C PRO A 5 -20.84 -13.73 -24.75
N SER A 6 -21.05 -14.32 -23.57
CA SER A 6 -22.29 -14.13 -22.81
C SER A 6 -22.34 -12.72 -22.21
N ARG A 7 -23.55 -12.22 -21.89
CA ARG A 7 -23.74 -10.88 -21.31
C ARG A 7 -23.00 -10.69 -19.98
N SER A 8 -22.81 -11.77 -19.21
CA SER A 8 -22.02 -11.78 -17.97
C SER A 8 -20.52 -11.68 -18.24
N ASP A 9 -20.01 -12.32 -19.29
CA ASP A 9 -18.59 -12.23 -19.65
C ASP A 9 -18.22 -10.81 -20.08
N VAL A 10 -19.08 -10.16 -20.86
CA VAL A 10 -18.90 -8.76 -21.29
C VAL A 10 -18.93 -7.80 -20.10
N ALA A 11 -19.78 -8.05 -19.09
CA ALA A 11 -19.85 -7.21 -17.89
C ALA A 11 -18.61 -7.36 -16.99
N ILE A 12 -18.07 -8.58 -16.85
CA ILE A 12 -16.84 -8.83 -16.09
C ILE A 12 -15.63 -8.22 -16.81
N GLU A 13 -15.54 -8.37 -18.13
CA GLU A 13 -14.49 -7.73 -18.94
C GLU A 13 -14.57 -6.19 -18.87
N GLN A 14 -15.77 -5.61 -18.93
CA GLN A 14 -15.97 -4.17 -18.79
C GLN A 14 -15.58 -3.64 -17.40
N VAL A 15 -15.95 -4.35 -16.33
CA VAL A 15 -15.56 -3.99 -14.96
C VAL A 15 -14.04 -4.05 -14.79
N ALA A 16 -13.38 -5.04 -15.38
CA ALA A 16 -11.91 -5.13 -15.38
C ALA A 16 -11.27 -3.97 -16.17
N ASP A 17 -11.82 -3.61 -17.33
CA ASP A 17 -11.35 -2.49 -18.15
C ASP A 17 -11.52 -1.14 -17.44
N ASP A 18 -12.63 -0.93 -16.74
CA ASP A 18 -12.90 0.28 -15.95
C ASP A 18 -11.91 0.43 -14.79
N HIS A 19 -11.59 -0.66 -14.08
CA HIS A 19 -10.57 -0.66 -13.04
C HIS A 19 -9.17 -0.36 -13.59
N ILE A 20 -8.79 -0.95 -14.73
CA ILE A 20 -7.50 -0.68 -15.39
C ILE A 20 -7.42 0.80 -15.78
N ALA A 21 -8.48 1.35 -16.37
CA ALA A 21 -8.53 2.75 -16.76
C ALA A 21 -8.40 3.69 -15.54
N ALA A 22 -9.09 3.39 -14.45
CA ALA A 22 -9.05 4.14 -13.20
C ALA A 22 -7.63 4.16 -12.60
N VAL A 23 -6.98 2.99 -12.48
CA VAL A 23 -5.60 2.90 -11.96
C VAL A 23 -4.63 3.68 -12.83
N ARG A 24 -4.71 3.54 -14.16
CA ARG A 24 -3.84 4.29 -15.08
C ARG A 24 -4.09 5.79 -15.01
N ALA A 25 -5.33 6.22 -14.83
CA ALA A 25 -5.68 7.64 -14.65
C ALA A 25 -5.13 8.19 -13.33
N PHE A 26 -5.29 7.46 -12.23
CA PHE A 26 -4.73 7.79 -10.93
C PHE A 26 -3.21 7.92 -11.00
N ASN A 27 -2.50 6.93 -11.58
CA ASN A 27 -1.04 6.97 -11.71
C ASN A 27 -0.59 8.20 -12.50
N ARG A 28 -1.20 8.51 -13.66
CA ARG A 28 -0.87 9.73 -14.43
C ARG A 28 -1.13 11.02 -13.66
N PHE A 29 -2.21 11.07 -12.88
CA PHE A 29 -2.51 12.21 -12.02
C PHE A 29 -1.45 12.35 -10.92
N TYR A 30 -1.17 11.26 -10.21
CA TYR A 30 -0.28 11.25 -9.05
C TYR A 30 1.19 11.49 -9.43
N THR A 31 1.69 10.86 -10.50
CA THR A 31 3.04 11.11 -11.05
C THR A 31 3.24 12.58 -11.41
N ARG A 32 2.23 13.24 -12.00
CA ARG A 32 2.29 14.69 -12.28
C ARG A 32 2.24 15.52 -11.00
N LYS A 33 1.39 15.14 -10.04
CA LYS A 33 1.25 15.85 -8.76
C LYS A 33 2.53 15.80 -7.93
N LEU A 34 3.26 14.67 -7.97
CA LEU A 34 4.54 14.48 -7.30
C LEU A 34 5.73 15.11 -8.04
N GLY A 35 5.57 15.55 -9.30
CA GLY A 35 6.67 16.10 -10.09
C GLY A 35 7.79 15.10 -10.40
N VAL A 36 7.55 13.79 -10.29
CA VAL A 36 8.62 12.76 -10.46
C VAL A 36 9.13 12.63 -11.90
N LEU A 37 8.48 13.29 -12.86
CA LEU A 37 8.98 13.39 -14.24
C LEU A 37 10.04 14.49 -14.39
N ASP A 38 10.18 15.36 -13.39
CA ASP A 38 11.27 16.31 -13.36
C ASP A 38 12.59 15.56 -13.21
N GLN A 39 13.63 16.03 -13.88
CA GLN A 39 14.97 15.43 -13.84
C GLN A 39 15.55 15.37 -12.40
N HIS A 40 14.97 16.16 -11.51
CA HIS A 40 15.40 16.43 -10.16
C HIS A 40 14.20 16.42 -9.21
N LEU A 41 14.37 15.88 -7.99
CA LEU A 41 13.32 15.81 -7.00
C LEU A 41 13.05 17.20 -6.39
N GLY A 42 12.00 17.87 -6.88
CA GLY A 42 11.69 19.23 -6.46
C GLY A 42 12.82 20.20 -6.81
N LYS A 43 13.35 20.93 -5.82
CA LYS A 43 14.49 21.85 -6.00
C LYS A 43 15.86 21.22 -5.73
N SER A 44 15.91 19.91 -5.52
CA SER A 44 17.14 19.16 -5.20
C SER A 44 18.04 18.97 -6.42
N PRO A 45 19.37 18.86 -6.28
CA PRO A 45 20.24 18.41 -7.38
C PRO A 45 20.22 16.88 -7.59
N PHE A 46 19.34 16.14 -6.91
CA PHE A 46 19.25 14.68 -6.99
C PHE A 46 17.99 14.24 -7.74
N SER A 47 18.13 13.25 -8.61
CA SER A 47 17.02 12.48 -9.15
C SER A 47 16.28 11.68 -8.07
N LEU A 48 15.08 11.18 -8.37
CA LEU A 48 14.31 10.34 -7.43
C LEU A 48 15.10 9.11 -6.98
N SER A 49 15.76 8.42 -7.91
CA SER A 49 16.55 7.21 -7.60
C SER A 49 17.75 7.52 -6.71
N GLU A 50 18.49 8.61 -6.98
CA GLU A 50 19.58 9.09 -6.12
C GLU A 50 19.07 9.44 -4.71
N ALA A 51 17.93 10.15 -4.62
CA ALA A 51 17.30 10.49 -3.36
C ALA A 51 16.90 9.24 -2.54
N ARG A 52 16.41 8.18 -3.20
CA ARG A 52 16.08 6.91 -2.53
C ARG A 52 17.30 6.13 -2.09
N VAL A 53 18.38 6.12 -2.88
CA VAL A 53 19.65 5.53 -2.43
C VAL A 53 20.19 6.26 -1.20
N LEU A 54 20.16 7.61 -1.15
CA LEU A 54 20.54 8.36 0.05
C LEU A 54 19.63 8.06 1.25
N TYR A 55 18.33 7.87 1.02
CA TYR A 55 17.37 7.53 2.07
C TYR A 55 17.67 6.18 2.72
N GLU A 56 17.90 5.13 1.92
CA GLU A 56 18.25 3.80 2.45
C GLU A 56 19.57 3.86 3.24
N LEU A 57 20.59 4.52 2.69
CA LEU A 57 21.89 4.68 3.35
C LEU A 57 21.84 5.57 4.62
N ALA A 58 20.79 6.37 4.82
CA ALA A 58 20.62 7.20 5.99
C ALA A 58 19.91 6.49 7.15
N HIS A 59 19.06 5.51 6.84
CA HIS A 59 18.24 4.80 7.83
C HIS A 59 18.75 3.41 8.16
N ARG A 60 19.60 2.85 7.30
CA ARG A 60 20.23 1.55 7.54
C ARG A 60 21.73 1.73 7.47
N ASP A 61 22.39 1.33 8.54
CA ASP A 61 23.84 1.29 8.56
C ASP A 61 24.32 0.15 7.67
N GLU A 62 25.47 0.36 7.03
CA GLU A 62 26.30 -0.75 6.57
C GLU A 62 25.68 -1.67 5.49
N LEU A 63 24.82 -1.12 4.62
CA LEU A 63 24.18 -1.82 3.49
C LEU A 63 25.15 -2.23 2.38
N ALA A 64 24.94 -3.42 1.82
CA ALA A 64 25.60 -3.81 0.58
C ALA A 64 24.93 -3.13 -0.62
N ALA A 65 25.73 -2.66 -1.59
CA ALA A 65 25.19 -2.05 -2.81
C ALA A 65 24.16 -2.96 -3.53
N LYS A 66 24.38 -4.28 -3.51
CA LYS A 66 23.46 -5.24 -4.12
C LYS A 66 22.07 -5.24 -3.48
N GLU A 67 21.99 -5.09 -2.17
CA GLU A 67 20.72 -5.06 -1.43
C GLU A 67 19.91 -3.82 -1.81
N ILE A 68 20.57 -2.66 -1.86
CA ILE A 68 19.97 -1.40 -2.30
C ILE A 68 19.41 -1.53 -3.73
N GLY A 69 20.18 -2.14 -4.64
CA GLY A 69 19.73 -2.34 -6.02
C GLY A 69 18.49 -3.21 -6.13
N ASN A 70 18.46 -4.32 -5.38
CA ASN A 70 17.32 -5.24 -5.37
C ASN A 70 16.06 -4.58 -4.78
N GLU A 71 16.18 -3.91 -3.63
CA GLU A 71 15.04 -3.28 -2.96
C GLU A 71 14.45 -2.12 -3.78
N LEU A 72 15.30 -1.32 -4.42
CA LEU A 72 14.86 -0.18 -5.22
C LEU A 72 14.54 -0.56 -6.68
N GLY A 73 14.70 -1.83 -7.06
CA GLY A 73 14.49 -2.30 -8.44
C GLY A 73 15.43 -1.64 -9.46
N LEU A 74 16.63 -1.21 -9.04
CA LEU A 74 17.61 -0.54 -9.89
C LEU A 74 18.54 -1.55 -10.55
N ASP A 75 18.83 -1.34 -11.84
CA ASP A 75 19.82 -2.18 -12.51
C ASP A 75 21.24 -1.93 -11.94
N PRO A 76 22.10 -2.97 -11.90
CA PRO A 76 23.43 -2.85 -11.31
C PRO A 76 24.31 -1.77 -11.94
N GLY A 77 24.14 -1.51 -13.25
CA GLY A 77 24.91 -0.52 -13.98
C GLY A 77 24.54 0.90 -13.56
N TYR A 78 23.24 1.18 -13.46
CA TYR A 78 22.74 2.47 -13.01
C TYR A 78 23.07 2.73 -11.55
N LEU A 79 22.91 1.73 -10.66
CA LEU A 79 23.31 1.88 -9.27
C LEU A 79 24.81 2.16 -9.13
N SER A 80 25.66 1.48 -9.91
CA SER A 80 27.10 1.73 -9.91
C SER A 80 27.43 3.19 -10.27
N ARG A 81 26.73 3.78 -11.25
CA ARG A 81 26.88 5.21 -11.61
C ARG A 81 26.45 6.14 -10.48
N ILE A 82 25.36 5.84 -9.78
CA ILE A 82 24.91 6.62 -8.61
C ILE A 82 25.97 6.57 -7.51
N VAL A 83 26.42 5.37 -7.16
CA VAL A 83 27.44 5.13 -6.13
C VAL A 83 28.75 5.84 -6.51
N GLN A 84 29.14 5.85 -7.80
CA GLN A 84 30.27 6.61 -8.32
C GLN A 84 30.10 8.12 -8.13
N SER A 85 28.98 8.68 -8.56
CA SER A 85 28.73 10.11 -8.38
C SER A 85 28.75 10.52 -6.91
N PHE A 86 28.20 9.69 -6.01
CA PHE A 86 28.17 9.98 -4.59
C PHE A 86 29.56 9.92 -3.93
N ASP A 87 30.40 8.98 -4.35
CA ASP A 87 31.78 8.85 -3.89
C ASP A 87 32.62 10.05 -4.33
N GLU A 88 32.52 10.44 -5.61
CA GLU A 88 33.17 11.64 -6.17
C GLU A 88 32.71 12.92 -5.49
N LYS A 89 31.43 13.02 -5.11
CA LYS A 89 30.86 14.13 -4.33
C LYS A 89 31.21 14.07 -2.83
N GLY A 90 31.86 12.99 -2.37
CA GLY A 90 32.23 12.77 -0.96
C GLY A 90 31.02 12.55 -0.04
N LEU A 91 29.91 12.04 -0.56
CA LEU A 91 28.68 11.79 0.17
C LEU A 91 28.68 10.42 0.85
N ILE A 92 29.43 9.46 0.31
CA ILE A 92 29.52 8.10 0.84
C ILE A 92 30.97 7.69 1.10
N THR A 93 31.14 6.64 1.88
CA THR A 93 32.37 5.84 1.95
C THR A 93 32.09 4.43 1.48
N ARG A 94 33.10 3.80 0.88
CA ARG A 94 33.05 2.40 0.43
C ARG A 94 34.03 1.56 1.21
N ARG A 95 33.57 0.43 1.75
CA ARG A 95 34.42 -0.59 2.36
C ARG A 95 34.21 -1.93 1.66
N PRO A 96 35.26 -2.63 1.20
CA PRO A 96 35.11 -3.96 0.64
C PRO A 96 34.49 -4.90 1.69
N LEU A 97 33.50 -5.71 1.31
CA LEU A 97 32.96 -6.71 2.21
C LEU A 97 34.01 -7.81 2.47
N PRO A 98 34.16 -8.29 3.72
CA PRO A 98 35.11 -9.37 4.02
C PRO A 98 34.81 -10.67 3.26
N ALA A 99 33.53 -10.95 3.02
CA ALA A 99 33.06 -12.16 2.37
C ALA A 99 33.20 -12.14 0.84
N ASP A 100 33.13 -10.97 0.22
CA ASP A 100 33.29 -10.80 -1.23
C ASP A 100 33.87 -9.41 -1.54
N ARG A 101 35.16 -9.38 -1.92
CA ARG A 101 35.87 -8.13 -2.27
C ARG A 101 35.31 -7.43 -3.51
N ARG A 102 34.45 -8.10 -4.29
CA ARG A 102 33.73 -7.49 -5.42
C ARG A 102 32.52 -6.69 -4.97
N GLN A 103 32.09 -6.86 -3.72
CA GLN A 103 30.98 -6.13 -3.12
C GLN A 103 31.50 -5.10 -2.13
N TYR A 104 30.78 -3.97 -2.07
CA TYR A 104 31.11 -2.87 -1.19
C TYR A 104 29.95 -2.62 -0.24
N GLN A 105 30.34 -2.46 1.01
CA GLN A 105 29.52 -1.86 2.05
C GLN A 105 29.56 -0.36 1.89
N LEU A 106 28.38 0.26 1.86
CA LEU A 106 28.20 1.68 1.66
C LEU A 106 27.72 2.33 2.96
N SER A 107 28.21 3.54 3.23
CA SER A 107 27.75 4.33 4.37
C SER A 107 27.85 5.81 4.05
N LEU A 108 26.94 6.63 4.59
CA LEU A 108 27.04 8.07 4.42
C LEU A 108 28.23 8.66 5.18
N THR A 109 28.90 9.63 4.57
CA THR A 109 29.83 10.52 5.27
C THR A 109 29.05 11.52 6.13
N ALA A 110 29.74 12.31 6.96
CA ALA A 110 29.12 13.46 7.63
C ALA A 110 28.49 14.44 6.62
N LYS A 111 29.17 14.68 5.48
CA LYS A 111 28.65 15.48 4.37
C LYS A 111 27.41 14.85 3.75
N GLY A 112 27.44 13.53 3.51
CA GLY A 112 26.30 12.76 3.01
C GLY A 112 25.07 12.90 3.90
N ARG A 113 25.24 12.73 5.22
CA ARG A 113 24.16 12.90 6.21
C ARG A 113 23.59 14.32 6.21
N GLN A 114 24.43 15.35 6.15
CA GLN A 114 23.95 16.74 6.07
C GLN A 114 23.20 17.02 4.77
N THR A 115 23.69 16.49 3.64
CA THR A 115 23.02 16.59 2.34
C THR A 115 21.66 15.89 2.38
N PHE A 116 21.60 14.67 2.92
CA PHE A 116 20.35 13.94 3.11
C PHE A 116 19.37 14.69 4.02
N ALA A 117 19.83 15.24 5.14
CA ALA A 117 18.98 16.00 6.06
C ALA A 117 18.32 17.21 5.36
N LYS A 118 19.06 17.94 4.52
CA LYS A 118 18.52 19.05 3.71
C LYS A 118 17.48 18.57 2.71
N LEU A 119 17.76 17.45 2.03
CA LEU A 119 16.84 16.84 1.07
C LEU A 119 15.54 16.39 1.76
N ASN A 120 15.66 15.68 2.88
CA ASN A 120 14.54 15.18 3.66
C ASN A 120 13.66 16.33 4.19
N LEU A 121 14.28 17.40 4.72
CA LEU A 121 13.56 18.58 5.18
C LEU A 121 12.81 19.28 4.03
N SER A 122 13.43 19.40 2.84
CA SER A 122 12.75 19.97 1.67
C SER A 122 11.53 19.14 1.28
N SER A 123 11.69 17.82 1.22
CA SER A 123 10.58 16.91 0.89
C SER A 123 9.47 16.96 1.94
N GLN A 124 9.80 17.02 3.22
CA GLN A 124 8.82 17.21 4.30
C GLN A 124 8.06 18.54 4.17
N ASN A 125 8.76 19.63 3.87
CA ASN A 125 8.12 20.93 3.69
C ASN A 125 7.18 20.96 2.47
N GLU A 126 7.51 20.26 1.39
CA GLU A 126 6.64 20.12 0.22
C GLU A 126 5.35 19.37 0.56
N VAL A 127 5.46 18.25 1.28
CA VAL A 127 4.29 17.49 1.76
C VAL A 127 3.48 18.32 2.75
N ALA A 128 4.13 19.00 3.69
CA ALA A 128 3.46 19.87 4.66
C ALA A 128 2.70 21.01 3.96
N ALA A 129 3.29 21.66 2.95
CA ALA A 129 2.64 22.70 2.17
C ALA A 129 1.43 22.16 1.38
N MET A 130 1.52 20.93 0.86
CA MET A 130 0.39 20.27 0.20
C MET A 130 -0.74 19.98 1.19
N LEU A 131 -0.44 19.45 2.37
CA LEU A 131 -1.42 19.13 3.41
C LEU A 131 -2.04 20.39 4.03
N ALA A 132 -1.30 21.49 4.13
CA ALA A 132 -1.79 22.77 4.65
C ALA A 132 -2.90 23.39 3.78
N GLN A 133 -3.05 22.96 2.53
CA GLN A 133 -4.14 23.39 1.63
C GLN A 133 -5.42 22.59 1.85
N LEU A 134 -5.39 21.53 2.67
CA LEU A 134 -6.52 20.65 2.93
C LEU A 134 -7.17 20.96 4.27
N SER A 135 -8.46 20.66 4.37
CA SER A 135 -9.12 20.57 5.67
C SER A 135 -8.56 19.38 6.46
N VAL A 136 -8.68 19.39 7.79
CA VAL A 136 -8.26 18.27 8.65
C VAL A 136 -8.97 16.96 8.25
N SER A 137 -10.25 17.04 7.88
CA SER A 137 -11.02 15.88 7.40
C SER A 137 -10.49 15.35 6.07
N ASP A 138 -10.12 16.22 5.13
CA ASP A 138 -9.57 15.78 3.84
C ASP A 138 -8.16 15.20 3.97
N ALA A 139 -7.32 15.77 4.84
CA ALA A 139 -6.00 15.21 5.15
C ALA A 139 -6.12 13.80 5.78
N THR A 140 -7.08 13.60 6.69
CA THR A 140 -7.36 12.29 7.29
C THR A 140 -7.86 11.30 6.23
N ARG A 141 -8.81 11.71 5.40
CA ARG A 141 -9.33 10.87 4.32
C ARG A 141 -8.24 10.49 3.31
N LEU A 142 -7.35 11.41 2.97
CA LEU A 142 -6.24 11.17 2.05
C LEU A 142 -5.27 10.12 2.60
N THR A 143 -4.85 10.27 3.86
CA THR A 143 -3.91 9.34 4.51
C THR A 143 -4.52 7.96 4.70
N GLN A 144 -5.81 7.86 5.04
CA GLN A 144 -6.54 6.58 5.08
C GLN A 144 -6.63 5.90 3.71
N ALA A 145 -6.90 6.68 2.64
CA ALA A 145 -6.95 6.13 1.29
C ALA A 145 -5.57 5.61 0.83
N MET A 146 -4.48 6.32 1.16
CA MET A 146 -3.12 5.87 0.88
C MET A 146 -2.81 4.55 1.60
N ALA A 147 -3.14 4.46 2.90
CA ALA A 147 -2.97 3.23 3.67
C ALA A 147 -3.78 2.06 3.09
N ALA A 148 -5.01 2.31 2.63
CA ALA A 148 -5.81 1.28 1.96
C ALA A 148 -5.19 0.82 0.63
N ILE A 149 -4.67 1.75 -0.17
CA ILE A 149 -3.97 1.42 -1.43
C ILE A 149 -2.73 0.56 -1.14
N GLU A 150 -1.89 0.96 -0.18
CA GLU A 150 -0.71 0.20 0.24
C GLU A 150 -1.10 -1.20 0.73
N ALA A 151 -2.09 -1.29 1.62
CA ALA A 151 -2.55 -2.55 2.17
C ALA A 151 -3.16 -3.49 1.12
N VAL A 152 -3.71 -2.99 0.02
CA VAL A 152 -4.24 -3.83 -1.08
C VAL A 152 -3.14 -4.24 -2.06
N LEU A 153 -2.19 -3.35 -2.37
CA LEU A 153 -1.11 -3.65 -3.30
C LEU A 153 -0.02 -4.54 -2.69
N ASP A 154 0.19 -4.46 -1.37
CA ASP A 154 1.21 -5.24 -0.65
C ASP A 154 0.71 -6.61 -0.15
N GLN A 155 -0.56 -6.97 -0.42
CA GLN A 155 -1.09 -8.31 -0.06
C GLN A 155 -0.35 -9.47 -0.73
N GLY A 156 0.44 -9.20 -1.78
CA GLY A 156 1.32 -10.19 -2.40
C GLY A 156 2.53 -10.60 -1.56
N GLN A 157 2.89 -9.83 -0.52
CA GLN A 157 4.04 -10.09 0.37
C GLN A 157 3.63 -10.50 1.79
N SER A 158 2.39 -10.24 2.19
CA SER A 158 1.89 -10.64 3.49
C SER A 158 1.64 -12.15 3.53
N GLN A 159 2.34 -12.86 4.42
CA GLN A 159 1.90 -14.20 4.86
C GLN A 159 0.40 -14.13 5.18
N PRO A 160 -0.41 -15.15 4.85
CA PRO A 160 -1.83 -15.12 5.14
C PRO A 160 -2.02 -14.78 6.60
N ALA A 161 -2.58 -13.60 6.85
CA ALA A 161 -2.75 -13.09 8.19
C ALA A 161 -3.50 -14.15 9.00
N ALA A 162 -2.92 -14.57 10.13
CA ALA A 162 -3.54 -15.54 11.00
C ALA A 162 -4.95 -15.03 11.34
N PHE A 163 -5.97 -15.67 10.80
CA PHE A 163 -7.35 -15.29 11.11
C PHE A 163 -7.64 -15.73 12.55
N MET A 164 -8.28 -14.85 13.30
CA MET A 164 -8.75 -15.16 14.64
C MET A 164 -10.26 -15.38 14.59
N LEU A 165 -10.74 -16.48 15.17
CA LEU A 165 -12.15 -16.65 15.43
C LEU A 165 -12.46 -16.08 16.81
N ARG A 166 -13.41 -15.14 16.88
CA ARG A 166 -13.88 -14.56 18.13
C ARG A 166 -15.40 -14.61 18.26
N SER A 167 -15.88 -14.46 19.48
CA SER A 167 -17.33 -14.27 19.70
C SER A 167 -17.79 -12.92 19.12
N HIS A 168 -19.04 -12.89 18.65
CA HIS A 168 -19.71 -11.69 18.18
C HIS A 168 -19.79 -10.58 19.26
N ARG A 169 -19.81 -9.33 18.79
CA ARG A 169 -19.78 -8.08 19.54
C ARG A 169 -20.84 -7.13 18.97
N ILE A 170 -21.08 -6.04 19.69
CA ILE A 170 -21.95 -4.95 19.22
C ILE A 170 -21.43 -4.45 17.87
N GLY A 171 -22.32 -4.37 16.87
CA GLY A 171 -22.01 -3.96 15.51
C GLY A 171 -21.87 -5.13 14.52
N ASP A 172 -21.43 -6.31 14.96
CA ASP A 172 -21.15 -7.42 14.03
C ASP A 172 -22.40 -7.94 13.33
N MET A 173 -23.55 -8.02 14.02
CA MET A 173 -24.78 -8.48 13.38
C MET A 173 -25.23 -7.53 12.27
N GLY A 174 -25.05 -6.21 12.45
CA GLY A 174 -25.30 -5.23 11.39
C GLY A 174 -24.35 -5.40 10.20
N TRP A 175 -23.08 -5.69 10.49
CA TRP A 175 -22.09 -6.01 9.45
C TRP A 175 -22.44 -7.30 8.70
N VAL A 176 -22.85 -8.37 9.39
CA VAL A 176 -23.27 -9.65 8.80
C VAL A 176 -24.47 -9.45 7.87
N ILE A 177 -25.50 -8.71 8.31
CA ILE A 177 -26.68 -8.40 7.48
C ILE A 177 -26.25 -7.70 6.19
N SER A 178 -25.42 -6.65 6.31
CA SER A 178 -24.95 -5.88 5.16
C SER A 178 -24.10 -6.72 4.19
N ARG A 179 -23.19 -7.56 4.71
CA ARG A 179 -22.32 -8.42 3.91
C ARG A 179 -23.10 -9.49 3.16
N GLN A 180 -23.97 -10.21 3.87
CA GLN A 180 -24.81 -11.27 3.30
C GLN A 180 -25.76 -10.70 2.24
N GLY A 181 -26.42 -9.57 2.54
CA GLY A 181 -27.30 -8.90 1.58
C GLY A 181 -26.58 -8.54 0.29
N ALA A 182 -25.42 -7.88 0.40
CA ALA A 182 -24.62 -7.49 -0.77
C ALA A 182 -24.07 -8.70 -1.55
N ALA A 183 -23.54 -9.72 -0.87
CA ALA A 183 -22.98 -10.91 -1.50
C ALA A 183 -24.04 -11.70 -2.26
N TYR A 184 -25.20 -11.97 -1.65
CA TYR A 184 -26.25 -12.76 -2.29
C TYR A 184 -26.97 -12.00 -3.41
N ALA A 185 -27.10 -10.67 -3.30
CA ALA A 185 -27.57 -9.85 -4.41
C ALA A 185 -26.63 -9.93 -5.61
N ALA A 186 -25.30 -9.91 -5.38
CA ALA A 186 -24.30 -10.00 -6.44
C ALA A 186 -24.23 -11.40 -7.08
N ASP A 187 -24.21 -12.46 -6.26
CA ASP A 187 -23.95 -13.82 -6.73
C ASP A 187 -25.21 -14.55 -7.22
N TYR A 188 -26.37 -14.24 -6.63
CA TYR A 188 -27.63 -14.94 -6.89
C TYR A 188 -28.76 -14.03 -7.37
N GLY A 189 -28.54 -12.71 -7.45
CA GLY A 189 -29.55 -11.75 -7.90
C GLY A 189 -30.73 -11.60 -6.94
N TRP A 190 -30.54 -11.92 -5.66
CA TRP A 190 -31.60 -11.82 -4.65
C TRP A 190 -31.90 -10.36 -4.34
N ASP A 191 -33.18 -10.05 -4.16
CA ASP A 191 -33.63 -8.70 -3.86
C ASP A 191 -33.55 -8.38 -2.36
N ILE A 192 -33.94 -7.15 -2.01
CA ILE A 192 -33.87 -6.62 -0.64
C ILE A 192 -34.66 -7.45 0.39
N SER A 193 -35.59 -8.31 -0.04
CA SER A 193 -36.31 -9.19 0.89
C SER A 193 -35.40 -10.18 1.62
N TYR A 194 -34.27 -10.58 1.01
CA TYR A 194 -33.29 -11.43 1.67
C TYR A 194 -32.57 -10.69 2.81
N GLU A 195 -32.19 -9.43 2.61
CA GLU A 195 -31.58 -8.62 3.67
C GLU A 195 -32.51 -8.49 4.87
N ALA A 196 -33.82 -8.32 4.62
CA ALA A 196 -34.84 -8.30 5.68
C ALA A 196 -34.92 -9.64 6.43
N LEU A 197 -34.85 -10.78 5.73
CA LEU A 197 -34.82 -12.11 6.35
C LEU A 197 -33.58 -12.30 7.24
N VAL A 198 -32.39 -11.94 6.74
CA VAL A 198 -31.15 -12.04 7.53
C VAL A 198 -31.24 -11.13 8.77
N ALA A 199 -31.79 -9.93 8.62
CA ALA A 199 -32.03 -9.02 9.74
C ALA A 199 -32.97 -9.62 10.79
N GLU A 200 -34.05 -10.29 10.37
CA GLU A 200 -34.96 -10.99 11.28
C GLU A 200 -34.25 -12.10 12.06
N ILE A 201 -33.47 -12.93 11.38
CA ILE A 201 -32.69 -14.02 11.99
C ILE A 201 -31.68 -13.46 13.01
N CYS A 202 -30.88 -12.47 12.61
CA CYS A 202 -29.90 -11.84 13.50
C CYS A 202 -30.56 -11.16 14.72
N ALA A 203 -31.68 -10.47 14.50
CA ALA A 203 -32.43 -9.84 15.59
C ALA A 203 -32.99 -10.88 16.56
N GLN A 204 -33.53 -11.99 16.04
CA GLN A 204 -34.05 -13.07 16.86
C GLN A 204 -32.93 -13.75 17.65
N PHE A 205 -31.79 -14.04 17.00
CA PHE A 205 -30.60 -14.58 17.64
C PHE A 205 -30.16 -13.73 18.83
N ILE A 206 -29.99 -12.40 18.66
CA ILE A 206 -29.59 -11.51 19.76
C ILE A 206 -30.62 -11.54 20.90
N LYS A 207 -31.92 -11.55 20.59
CA LYS A 207 -32.99 -11.51 21.61
C LYS A 207 -33.04 -12.76 22.46
N THR A 208 -32.72 -13.93 21.90
CA THR A 208 -32.82 -15.22 22.58
C THR A 208 -31.48 -15.86 22.89
N TYR A 209 -30.38 -15.13 22.69
CA TYR A 209 -29.02 -15.66 22.81
C TYR A 209 -28.75 -16.28 24.18
N ASP A 210 -28.39 -17.55 24.18
CA ASP A 210 -27.89 -18.26 25.36
C ASP A 210 -26.40 -18.57 25.22
N ALA A 211 -25.57 -17.79 25.91
CA ALA A 211 -24.10 -17.94 25.88
C ALA A 211 -23.59 -19.32 26.35
N ALA A 212 -24.42 -20.12 27.04
CA ALA A 212 -24.05 -21.48 27.45
C ALA A 212 -24.27 -22.54 26.36
N ARG A 213 -25.05 -22.22 25.31
CA ARG A 213 -25.49 -23.18 24.29
C ARG A 213 -25.20 -22.72 22.87
N GLU A 214 -25.08 -21.42 22.67
CA GLU A 214 -25.01 -20.79 21.36
C GLU A 214 -23.74 -19.94 21.26
N HIS A 215 -23.13 -19.94 20.08
CA HIS A 215 -22.05 -19.04 19.75
C HIS A 215 -22.12 -18.63 18.29
N CYS A 216 -22.07 -17.32 18.04
CA CYS A 216 -21.75 -16.78 16.73
C CYS A 216 -20.27 -16.41 16.70
N TRP A 217 -19.54 -17.05 15.78
CA TRP A 217 -18.13 -16.82 15.53
C TRP A 217 -17.94 -15.83 14.38
N ILE A 218 -17.11 -14.83 14.62
CA ILE A 218 -16.67 -13.85 13.63
C ILE A 218 -15.19 -14.11 13.36
N ALA A 219 -14.84 -14.33 12.09
CA ALA A 219 -13.46 -14.36 11.66
C ALA A 219 -12.93 -12.93 11.52
N GLU A 220 -11.75 -12.66 12.08
CA GLU A 220 -11.07 -11.38 11.97
C GLU A 220 -9.67 -11.51 11.40
N VAL A 221 -9.30 -10.54 10.56
CA VAL A 221 -7.94 -10.33 10.07
C VAL A 221 -7.57 -8.88 10.36
N GLY A 222 -6.47 -8.66 11.09
CA GLY A 222 -6.04 -7.30 11.44
C GLY A 222 -7.02 -6.53 12.34
N GLY A 223 -7.89 -7.22 13.07
CA GLY A 223 -8.92 -6.60 13.93
C GLY A 223 -10.22 -6.21 13.21
N GLU A 224 -10.31 -6.49 11.91
CA GLU A 224 -11.51 -6.24 11.11
C GLU A 224 -12.22 -7.56 10.78
N PRO A 225 -13.57 -7.62 10.81
CA PRO A 225 -14.32 -8.80 10.41
C PRO A 225 -14.14 -9.11 8.93
N VAL A 226 -13.95 -10.40 8.62
CA VAL A 226 -13.76 -10.91 7.25
C VAL A 226 -14.72 -12.04 6.93
N GLY A 227 -15.05 -12.19 5.65
CA GLY A 227 -16.01 -13.18 5.15
C GLY A 227 -17.18 -12.56 4.40
N SER A 228 -18.13 -13.41 4.03
CA SER A 228 -19.37 -13.11 3.30
C SER A 228 -20.59 -13.40 4.15
#